data_AF-A0A316MZK5-F1
#
_entry.id   AF-A0A316MZK5-F1
#
_cell.length_a   1.000
_cell.length_b   1.000
_cell.length_c   1.000
_cell.angle_alpha   90.00
_cell.angle_beta   90.00
_cell.angle_gamma   90.00
#
_symmetry.space_group_name_H-M   'P 1'
#
loop_
_entity.id
_entity.type
_entity.pdbx_description
1 polymer ?
#
loop_
_entity_poly.entity_id
_entity_poly.type
_entity_poly.pdbx_seq_one_letter_code
_entity_poly.pdbx_strand_id
1 'polypeptide(L)'
;MSEILGNLNQVWNYLKEQGYSCSYKRLQAAESRNELTKRRGGGWTQAAALKFAQAYLSRRIVEGESMDRPILPEESEGGAADRKLNSQAELLEIQAKQAKLKYERERGMLTETATVEAELGERAKAFRLGLERFGLEQAEAVAGIFGGHLREAKELARRIGLEGEAQDRAAAVIVDFALSRASAFPRFWAERIDAFLDPYSTGAWWTEDMENAWKKYQTQDEEPVTGEMEAGNVA
;
A
#
# COMPACT_ATOMS: atom_id res chain seq x y z
N MET A 1 -3.41 -39.85 24.23
CA MET A 1 -4.09 -39.51 25.50
C MET A 1 -4.00 -38.01 25.68
N SER A 2 -5.11 -37.28 25.63
CA SER A 2 -5.12 -35.82 25.77
C SER A 2 -5.03 -35.46 27.25
N GLU A 3 -3.91 -34.85 27.66
CA GLU A 3 -3.76 -34.35 29.02
C GLU A 3 -4.81 -33.26 29.31
N ILE A 4 -5.41 -33.37 30.50
CA ILE A 4 -6.46 -32.46 30.97
C ILE A 4 -5.80 -31.36 31.78
N LEU A 5 -6.05 -30.12 31.40
CA LEU A 5 -5.59 -28.92 32.10
C LEU A 5 -6.66 -28.55 33.14
N GLY A 6 -6.37 -28.80 34.41
CA GLY A 6 -7.31 -28.59 35.53
C GLY A 6 -7.42 -27.14 35.99
N ASN A 7 -6.43 -26.28 35.68
CA ASN A 7 -6.40 -24.87 36.09
C ASN A 7 -6.01 -23.96 34.92
N LEU A 8 -6.50 -22.71 34.92
CA LEU A 8 -6.12 -21.65 33.98
C LEU A 8 -4.61 -21.41 33.94
N ASN A 9 -3.90 -21.60 35.06
CA ASN A 9 -2.43 -21.52 35.08
C ASN A 9 -1.78 -22.62 34.21
N GLN A 10 -2.36 -23.82 34.16
CA GLN A 10 -1.88 -24.90 33.30
C GLN A 10 -2.20 -24.61 31.83
N VAL A 11 -3.35 -23.99 31.54
CA VAL A 11 -3.68 -23.48 30.21
C VAL A 11 -2.70 -22.39 29.77
N TRP A 12 -2.34 -21.47 30.67
CA TRP A 12 -1.38 -20.41 30.38
C TRP A 12 0.02 -20.95 30.09
N ASN A 13 0.53 -21.86 30.93
CA ASN A 13 1.83 -22.50 30.72
C ASN A 13 1.86 -23.26 29.40
N TYR A 14 0.82 -24.04 29.10
CA TYR A 14 0.72 -24.80 27.86
C TYR A 14 0.71 -23.88 26.62
N LEU A 15 -0.05 -22.78 26.64
CA LEU A 15 -0.07 -21.83 25.52
C LEU A 15 1.25 -21.10 25.33
N LYS A 16 1.96 -20.81 26.42
CA LYS A 16 3.29 -20.21 26.39
C LYS A 16 4.33 -21.16 25.80
N GLU A 17 4.30 -22.44 26.17
CA GLU A 17 5.14 -23.50 25.60
C GLU A 17 4.90 -23.68 24.10
N GLN A 18 3.65 -23.56 23.65
CA GLN A 18 3.29 -23.62 22.23
C GLN A 18 3.63 -22.35 21.43
N GLY A 19 4.24 -21.35 22.08
CA GLY A 19 4.69 -20.12 21.44
C GLY A 19 3.59 -19.10 21.21
N TYR A 20 2.50 -19.11 21.98
CA TYR A 20 1.48 -18.05 21.92
C TYR A 20 1.70 -17.00 23.00
N SER A 21 1.50 -15.73 22.67
CA SER A 21 1.55 -14.64 23.64
C SER A 21 0.18 -14.47 24.30
N CYS A 22 0.09 -14.73 25.60
CA CYS A 22 -1.15 -14.57 26.35
C CYS A 22 -0.86 -14.09 27.78
N SER A 23 -1.66 -13.14 28.27
CA SER A 23 -1.64 -12.74 29.69
C SER A 23 -2.67 -13.54 30.49
N TYR A 24 -2.37 -13.84 31.75
CA TYR A 24 -3.28 -14.59 32.62
C TYR A 24 -4.66 -13.91 32.76
N LYS A 25 -4.69 -12.56 32.83
CA LYS A 25 -5.94 -11.78 32.85
C LYS A 25 -6.78 -11.97 31.57
N ARG A 26 -6.14 -12.18 30.41
CA ARG A 26 -6.86 -12.45 29.14
C ARG A 26 -7.53 -13.82 29.17
N LEU A 27 -6.91 -14.82 29.80
CA LEU A 27 -7.52 -16.15 29.99
C LEU A 27 -8.68 -16.13 30.98
N GLN A 28 -8.57 -15.36 32.07
CA GLN A 28 -9.70 -15.14 32.99
C GLN A 28 -10.88 -14.45 32.30
N ALA A 29 -10.61 -13.45 31.45
CA ALA A 29 -11.65 -12.81 30.64
C ALA A 29 -12.24 -13.76 29.58
N ALA A 30 -11.45 -14.65 29.01
CA ALA A 30 -11.93 -15.65 28.06
C ALA A 30 -12.81 -16.72 28.72
N GLU A 31 -12.53 -17.06 29.98
CA GLU A 31 -13.37 -17.94 30.79
C GLU A 31 -14.73 -17.28 31.08
N SER A 32 -14.75 -16.02 31.51
CA SER A 32 -16.01 -15.31 31.80
C SER A 32 -16.87 -15.05 30.56
N ARG A 33 -16.25 -14.95 29.38
CA ARG A 33 -16.92 -14.76 28.09
C ARG A 33 -17.30 -16.07 27.39
N ASN A 34 -17.04 -17.23 27.99
CA ASN A 34 -17.21 -18.56 27.37
C ASN A 34 -16.44 -18.75 26.04
N GLU A 35 -15.40 -17.96 25.80
CA GLU A 35 -14.52 -18.09 24.62
C GLU A 35 -13.64 -19.35 24.73
N LEU A 36 -13.34 -19.79 25.97
CA LEU A 36 -12.60 -21.02 26.28
C LEU A 36 -13.54 -22.10 26.82
N THR A 37 -13.97 -23.03 25.96
CA THR A 37 -14.99 -24.03 26.28
C THR A 37 -14.49 -25.07 27.29
N LYS A 38 -15.17 -25.16 28.45
CA LYS A 38 -14.92 -26.18 29.48
C LYS A 38 -15.53 -27.54 29.10
N ARG A 39 -14.88 -28.62 29.54
CA ARG A 39 -15.43 -29.98 29.41
C ARG A 39 -16.56 -30.19 30.44
N ARG A 40 -17.54 -31.03 30.09
CA ARG A 40 -18.49 -31.60 31.06
C ARG A 40 -17.71 -32.49 32.05
N GLY A 41 -17.52 -32.00 33.28
CA GLY A 41 -16.63 -32.60 34.28
C GLY A 41 -15.52 -31.67 34.80
N GLY A 42 -15.40 -30.45 34.27
CA GLY A 42 -14.38 -29.47 34.69
C GLY A 42 -13.09 -29.56 33.89
N GLY A 43 -12.29 -28.48 33.96
CA GLY A 43 -11.03 -28.35 33.23
C GLY A 43 -11.18 -28.12 31.71
N TRP A 44 -10.02 -28.00 31.06
CA TRP A 44 -9.87 -27.74 29.64
C TRP A 44 -9.00 -28.79 28.98
N THR A 45 -9.35 -29.17 27.75
CA THR A 45 -8.47 -30.01 26.94
C THR A 45 -7.42 -29.14 26.27
N GLN A 46 -6.22 -29.69 26.05
CA GLN A 46 -5.18 -29.03 25.24
C GLN A 46 -5.69 -28.57 23.87
N ALA A 47 -6.56 -29.36 23.23
CA ALA A 47 -7.22 -29.02 21.97
C ALA A 47 -8.13 -27.78 22.07
N ALA A 48 -8.87 -27.62 23.18
CA ALA A 48 -9.70 -26.44 23.41
C ALA A 48 -8.85 -25.18 23.63
N ALA A 49 -7.72 -25.31 24.35
CA ALA A 49 -6.75 -24.23 24.54
C ALA A 49 -6.11 -23.80 23.21
N LEU A 50 -5.68 -24.75 22.37
CA LEU A 50 -5.13 -24.47 21.04
C LEU A 50 -6.15 -23.83 20.10
N LYS A 51 -7.40 -24.30 20.10
CA LYS A 51 -8.48 -23.71 19.30
C LYS A 51 -8.74 -22.26 19.70
N PHE A 52 -8.74 -21.97 20.99
CA PHE A 52 -8.82 -20.59 21.50
C PHE A 52 -7.62 -19.76 21.07
N ALA A 53 -6.41 -20.30 21.15
CA ALA A 53 -5.19 -19.59 20.76
C ALA A 53 -5.15 -19.27 19.26
N GLN A 54 -5.56 -20.21 18.40
CA GLN A 54 -5.66 -19.98 16.96
C GLN A 54 -6.71 -18.91 16.60
N ALA A 55 -7.80 -18.83 17.36
CA ALA A 55 -8.89 -17.89 17.08
C ALA A 55 -8.63 -16.48 17.63
N TYR A 56 -7.94 -16.35 18.76
CA TYR A 56 -7.88 -15.09 19.52
C TYR A 56 -6.48 -14.63 19.92
N LEU A 57 -5.44 -15.43 19.71
CA LEU A 57 -4.07 -15.09 20.09
C LEU A 57 -3.17 -15.03 18.86
N SER A 58 -2.31 -14.03 18.82
CA SER A 58 -1.19 -14.01 17.87
C SER A 58 -0.14 -15.01 18.32
N ARG A 59 0.34 -15.82 17.37
CA ARG A 59 1.53 -16.64 17.59
C ARG A 59 2.69 -15.69 17.82
N ARG A 60 3.44 -15.90 18.90
CA ARG A 60 4.66 -15.15 19.15
C ARG A 60 5.59 -15.47 17.98
N ILE A 61 5.79 -14.49 17.11
CA ILE A 61 6.86 -14.54 16.14
C ILE A 61 8.12 -14.55 17.01
N VAL A 62 8.71 -15.74 17.18
CA VAL A 62 10.11 -15.81 17.54
C VAL A 62 10.78 -15.36 16.25
N GLU A 63 10.99 -14.05 16.13
CA GLU A 63 11.98 -13.52 15.19
C GLU A 63 13.23 -14.35 15.45
N GLY A 64 13.57 -15.20 14.48
CA GLY A 64 14.78 -15.98 14.54
C GLY A 64 15.92 -15.03 14.85
N GLU A 65 16.70 -15.39 15.87
CA GLU A 65 18.03 -14.88 16.21
C GLU A 65 18.55 -13.82 15.23
N SER A 66 18.02 -12.60 15.32
CA SER A 66 18.64 -11.46 14.67
C SER A 66 19.80 -11.10 15.58
N MET A 67 20.99 -11.43 15.09
CA MET A 67 22.32 -11.07 15.59
C MET A 67 22.55 -9.53 15.64
N ASP A 68 21.49 -8.73 15.76
CA ASP A 68 21.49 -7.26 15.84
C ASP A 68 20.74 -6.77 17.10
N ARG A 69 20.80 -7.52 18.20
CA ARG A 69 20.72 -6.88 19.51
C ARG A 69 22.10 -6.32 19.82
N PRO A 70 22.24 -5.04 20.20
CA PRO A 70 23.48 -4.56 20.75
C PRO A 70 23.84 -5.50 21.91
N ILE A 71 25.05 -6.06 21.87
CA ILE A 71 25.62 -6.80 22.99
C ILE A 71 25.59 -5.83 24.16
N LEU A 72 24.60 -6.00 25.05
CA LEU A 72 24.61 -5.33 26.34
C LEU A 72 25.88 -5.79 27.03
N PRO A 73 26.78 -4.88 27.45
CA PRO A 73 28.00 -5.27 28.12
C PRO A 73 27.64 -6.13 29.34
N GLU A 74 28.34 -7.26 29.47
CA GLU A 74 28.22 -8.17 30.60
C GLU A 74 28.20 -7.38 31.91
N GLU A 75 27.25 -7.78 32.74
CA GLU A 75 26.92 -7.29 34.08
C GLU A 75 28.03 -6.49 34.77
N SER A 76 28.03 -5.17 34.56
CA SER A 76 28.49 -4.27 35.61
C SER A 76 27.41 -4.27 36.69
N GLU A 77 27.81 -4.51 37.94
CA GLU A 77 27.00 -4.45 39.16
C GLU A 77 26.40 -3.04 39.39
N GLY A 78 25.51 -2.59 38.50
CA GLY A 78 24.68 -1.41 38.66
C GLY A 78 23.41 -1.80 39.40
N GLY A 79 23.28 -1.32 40.64
CA GLY A 79 22.24 -1.72 41.58
C GLY A 79 20.83 -1.56 41.02
N ALA A 80 19.87 -2.29 41.61
CA ALA A 80 18.45 -2.24 41.25
C ALA A 80 17.82 -0.83 41.21
N ALA A 81 18.50 0.18 41.75
CA ALA A 81 18.16 1.59 41.65
C ALA A 81 18.34 2.15 40.22
N ASP A 82 19.42 1.83 39.52
CA ASP A 82 19.70 2.38 38.18
C ASP A 82 18.77 1.77 37.12
N ARG A 83 18.45 0.47 37.25
CA ARG A 83 17.44 -0.19 36.41
C ARG A 83 16.04 0.41 36.62
N LYS A 84 15.71 0.81 37.85
CA LYS A 84 14.43 1.49 38.16
C LYS A 84 14.39 2.91 37.59
N LEU A 85 15.47 3.67 37.71
CA LEU A 85 15.57 5.02 37.16
C LEU A 85 15.47 5.01 35.63
N ASN A 86 16.14 4.08 34.96
CA ASN A 86 16.03 3.93 33.51
C ASN A 86 14.61 3.53 33.08
N SER A 87 13.97 2.59 33.78
CA SER A 87 12.58 2.21 33.48
C SER A 87 11.58 3.37 33.71
N GLN A 88 11.82 4.22 34.71
CA GLN A 88 11.00 5.41 34.93
C GLN A 88 11.24 6.47 33.86
N ALA A 89 12.49 6.64 33.42
CA ALA A 89 12.84 7.56 32.34
C ALA A 89 12.16 7.14 31.02
N GLU A 90 12.20 5.85 30.67
CA GLU A 90 11.51 5.31 29.48
C GLU A 90 9.99 5.51 29.55
N LEU A 91 9.37 5.27 30.71
CA LEU A 91 7.94 5.49 30.89
C LEU A 91 7.56 6.96 30.75
N LEU A 92 8.35 7.87 31.31
CA LEU A 92 8.14 9.32 31.17
C LEU A 92 8.33 9.77 29.72
N GLU A 93 9.29 9.20 29.00
CA GLU A 93 9.51 9.51 27.58
C GLU A 93 8.33 9.04 26.72
N ILE A 94 7.80 7.84 26.98
CA ILE A 94 6.59 7.33 26.30
C ILE A 94 5.38 8.21 26.62
N GLN A 95 5.20 8.61 27.88
CA GLN A 95 4.12 9.52 28.29
C GLN A 95 4.25 10.89 27.62
N ALA A 96 5.47 11.44 27.53
CA ALA A 96 5.72 12.70 26.84
C ALA A 96 5.41 12.60 25.34
N LYS A 97 5.79 11.51 24.67
CA LYS A 97 5.45 11.23 23.27
C LYS A 97 3.94 11.11 23.07
N GLN A 98 3.23 10.42 23.96
CA GLN A 98 1.77 10.31 23.91
C GLN A 98 1.07 11.65 24.14
N ALA A 99 1.54 12.47 25.09
CA ALA A 99 1.00 13.80 25.34
C ALA A 99 1.22 14.73 24.14
N LYS A 100 2.40 14.66 23.51
CA LYS A 100 2.71 15.41 22.28
C LYS A 100 1.79 15.01 21.12
N LEU A 101 1.63 13.71 20.86
CA LEU A 101 0.70 13.22 19.82
C LEU A 101 -0.75 13.62 20.10
N LYS A 102 -1.18 13.60 21.36
CA LYS A 102 -2.52 14.04 21.75
C LYS A 102 -2.71 15.54 21.49
N TYR A 103 -1.73 16.36 21.87
CA TYR A 103 -1.73 17.80 21.62
C TYR A 103 -1.73 18.13 20.11
N GLU A 104 -0.95 17.41 19.31
CA GLU A 104 -0.91 17.57 17.85
C GLU A 104 -2.21 17.12 17.16
N ARG A 105 -2.87 16.07 17.69
CA ARG A 105 -4.21 15.64 17.27
C ARG A 105 -5.28 16.68 17.62
N GLU A 106 -5.25 17.24 18.83
CA GLU A 106 -6.20 18.29 19.27
C GLU A 106 -6.04 19.59 18.45
N ARG A 107 -4.84 19.87 17.96
CA ARG A 107 -4.56 20.96 17.01
C ARG A 107 -4.95 20.64 15.56
N GLY A 108 -5.42 19.44 15.26
CA GLY A 108 -5.79 19.00 13.92
C GLY A 108 -4.62 18.76 12.97
N MET A 109 -3.38 18.69 13.48
CA MET A 109 -2.19 18.44 12.66
C MET A 109 -1.96 16.94 12.39
N LEU A 110 -2.66 16.06 13.11
CA LEU A 110 -2.59 14.62 12.91
C LEU A 110 -3.97 14.08 12.56
N THR A 111 -4.08 13.54 11.35
CA THR A 111 -5.26 12.78 10.90
C THR A 111 -5.09 11.31 11.24
N GLU A 112 -6.19 10.61 11.49
CA GLU A 112 -6.11 9.16 11.72
C GLU A 112 -5.69 8.43 10.45
N THR A 113 -4.74 7.51 10.57
CA THR A 113 -4.23 6.71 9.43
C THR A 113 -5.36 5.99 8.71
N ALA A 114 -6.37 5.49 9.44
CA ALA A 114 -7.55 4.86 8.86
C ALA A 114 -8.35 5.81 7.95
N THR A 115 -8.41 7.10 8.28
CA THR A 115 -9.06 8.12 7.45
C THR A 115 -8.27 8.37 6.17
N VAL A 116 -6.94 8.48 6.29
CA VAL A 116 -6.05 8.67 5.13
C VAL A 116 -6.09 7.44 4.20
N GLU A 117 -6.07 6.23 4.75
CA GLU A 117 -6.19 4.99 3.97
C GLU A 117 -7.56 4.88 3.29
N ALA A 118 -8.65 5.27 3.97
CA ALA A 118 -9.98 5.31 3.38
C ALA A 118 -10.03 6.32 2.22
N GLU A 119 -9.50 7.52 2.41
CA GLU A 119 -9.42 8.54 1.35
C GLU A 119 -8.57 8.07 0.17
N LEU A 120 -7.40 7.45 0.43
CA LEU A 120 -6.56 6.88 -0.62
C LEU A 120 -7.29 5.76 -1.37
N GLY A 121 -8.05 4.93 -0.66
CA GLY A 121 -8.90 3.90 -1.26
C GLY A 121 -10.01 4.48 -2.12
N GLU A 122 -10.66 5.57 -1.71
CA GLU A 122 -11.66 6.27 -2.51
C GLU A 122 -11.05 6.94 -3.74
N ARG A 123 -9.90 7.60 -3.59
CA ARG A 123 -9.15 8.20 -4.71
C ARG A 123 -8.70 7.13 -5.71
N ALA A 124 -8.23 5.98 -5.25
CA ALA A 124 -7.85 4.87 -6.13
C ALA A 124 -9.05 4.33 -6.92
N LYS A 125 -10.23 4.22 -6.30
CA LYS A 125 -11.48 3.84 -6.99
C LYS A 125 -11.88 4.88 -8.03
N ALA A 126 -11.82 6.17 -7.68
CA ALA A 126 -12.11 7.26 -8.60
C ALA A 126 -11.12 7.28 -9.78
N PHE A 127 -9.83 7.06 -9.51
CA PHE A 127 -8.79 6.96 -10.52
C PHE A 127 -9.03 5.79 -11.48
N ARG A 128 -9.39 4.61 -10.97
CA ARG A 128 -9.77 3.45 -11.79
C ARG A 128 -10.95 3.77 -12.71
N LEU A 129 -12.01 4.36 -12.16
CA LEU A 129 -13.19 4.76 -12.97
C LEU A 129 -12.82 5.82 -14.02
N GLY A 130 -11.91 6.73 -13.69
CA GLY A 130 -11.37 7.71 -14.65
C GLY A 130 -10.61 7.04 -15.79
N LEU A 131 -9.75 6.06 -15.49
CA LEU A 131 -9.00 5.30 -16.50
C LEU A 131 -9.90 4.47 -17.41
N GLU A 132 -10.94 3.84 -16.86
CA GLU A 132 -11.94 3.08 -17.64
C GLU A 132 -12.70 4.00 -18.61
N ARG A 133 -13.10 5.19 -18.15
CA ARG A 133 -13.79 6.18 -19.00
C ARG A 133 -12.89 6.83 -20.03
N PHE A 134 -11.62 7.05 -19.69
CA PHE A 134 -10.65 7.68 -20.59
C PHE A 134 -10.56 6.96 -21.94
N GLY A 135 -10.52 5.62 -21.93
CA GLY A 135 -10.46 4.83 -23.16
C GLY A 135 -11.68 5.02 -24.06
N LEU A 136 -12.87 5.23 -23.47
CA LEU A 136 -14.11 5.48 -24.22
C LEU A 136 -14.17 6.91 -24.76
N GLU A 137 -13.82 7.89 -23.92
CA GLU A 137 -13.92 9.31 -24.26
C GLU A 137 -12.85 9.77 -25.24
N GLN A 138 -11.65 9.18 -25.18
CA GLN A 138 -10.51 9.61 -26.00
C GLN A 138 -10.32 8.78 -27.28
N ALA A 139 -11.13 7.74 -27.50
CA ALA A 139 -11.00 6.87 -28.67
C ALA A 139 -11.02 7.64 -30.00
N GLU A 140 -11.95 8.60 -30.14
CA GLU A 140 -12.06 9.43 -31.34
C GLU A 140 -10.91 10.43 -31.47
N ALA A 141 -10.47 11.02 -30.36
CA ALA A 141 -9.34 11.95 -30.34
C ALA A 141 -8.03 11.25 -30.76
N VAL A 142 -7.81 10.04 -30.24
CA VAL A 142 -6.66 9.20 -30.63
C VAL A 142 -6.76 8.80 -32.11
N ALA A 143 -7.95 8.39 -32.58
CA ALA A 143 -8.16 8.10 -33.99
C ALA A 143 -7.86 9.33 -34.87
N GLY A 144 -8.26 10.52 -34.41
CA GLY A 144 -7.98 11.80 -35.07
C GLY A 144 -6.50 12.05 -35.35
N ILE A 145 -5.62 11.77 -34.39
CA ILE A 145 -4.16 11.91 -34.51
C ILE A 145 -3.61 11.03 -35.65
N PHE A 146 -4.16 9.83 -35.83
CA PHE A 146 -3.70 8.86 -36.83
C PHE A 146 -4.45 8.95 -38.17
N GLY A 147 -5.14 10.05 -38.43
CA GLY A 147 -5.85 10.27 -39.71
C GLY A 147 -7.36 10.12 -39.64
N GLY A 148 -7.97 10.07 -38.45
CA GLY A 148 -9.42 10.18 -38.27
C GLY A 148 -9.98 11.58 -38.58
N HIS A 149 -9.10 12.54 -38.83
CA HIS A 149 -9.44 13.88 -39.30
C HIS A 149 -8.98 14.11 -40.74
N LEU A 150 -9.81 14.84 -41.51
CA LEU A 150 -9.61 15.03 -42.94
C LEU A 150 -8.27 15.71 -43.28
N ARG A 151 -7.80 16.63 -42.43
CA ARG A 151 -6.55 17.37 -42.65
C ARG A 151 -5.35 16.43 -42.55
N GLU A 152 -5.29 15.64 -41.48
CA GLU A 152 -4.24 14.67 -41.18
C GLU A 152 -4.25 13.53 -42.20
N ALA A 153 -5.44 13.07 -42.60
CA ALA A 153 -5.61 12.08 -43.66
C ALA A 153 -5.13 12.58 -45.03
N LYS A 154 -5.42 13.85 -45.37
CA LYS A 154 -4.89 14.49 -46.59
C LYS A 154 -3.38 14.65 -46.55
N GLU A 155 -2.82 14.99 -45.39
CA GLU A 155 -1.37 15.08 -45.24
C GLU A 155 -0.70 13.71 -45.40
N LEU A 156 -1.29 12.65 -44.83
CA LEU A 156 -0.83 11.28 -45.01
C LEU A 156 -0.89 10.85 -46.48
N ALA A 157 -2.02 11.09 -47.16
CA ALA A 157 -2.19 10.79 -48.58
C ALA A 157 -1.17 11.54 -49.46
N ARG A 158 -0.87 12.81 -49.13
CA ARG A 158 0.17 13.60 -49.81
C ARG A 158 1.56 12.99 -49.62
N ARG A 159 1.90 12.54 -48.40
CA ARG A 159 3.20 11.91 -48.11
C ARG A 159 3.39 10.59 -48.86
N ILE A 160 2.30 9.90 -49.21
CA ILE A 160 2.30 8.68 -50.02
C ILE A 160 2.42 9.01 -51.53
N GLY A 161 2.37 10.30 -51.92
CA GLY A 161 2.50 10.75 -53.30
C GLY A 161 1.19 10.85 -54.06
N LEU A 162 0.04 10.87 -53.36
CA LEU A 162 -1.27 11.09 -53.97
C LEU A 162 -1.61 12.59 -53.96
N GLU A 163 -2.07 13.10 -55.11
CA GLU A 163 -2.46 14.51 -55.29
C GLU A 163 -3.83 14.62 -55.99
N GLY A 164 -4.49 15.77 -55.84
CA GLY A 164 -5.76 16.07 -56.49
C GLY A 164 -6.90 15.14 -56.06
N GLU A 165 -7.73 14.70 -57.01
CA GLU A 165 -8.87 13.80 -56.70
C GLU A 165 -8.46 12.48 -56.06
N ALA A 166 -7.28 11.95 -56.38
CA ALA A 166 -6.79 10.70 -55.79
C ALA A 166 -6.48 10.88 -54.29
N GLN A 167 -6.00 12.07 -53.90
CA GLN A 167 -5.75 12.43 -52.50
C GLN A 167 -7.06 12.53 -51.72
N ASP A 168 -8.09 13.16 -52.29
CA ASP A 168 -9.39 13.31 -51.62
C ASP A 168 -10.09 11.97 -51.40
N ARG A 169 -10.04 11.07 -52.40
CA ARG A 169 -10.58 9.70 -52.26
C ARG A 169 -9.80 8.89 -51.22
N ALA A 170 -8.48 8.97 -51.24
CA ALA A 170 -7.64 8.27 -50.26
C ALA A 170 -7.85 8.81 -48.84
N ALA A 171 -7.99 10.12 -48.67
CA ALA A 171 -8.24 10.74 -47.37
C ALA A 171 -9.57 10.27 -46.76
N ALA A 172 -10.64 10.16 -47.56
CA ALA A 172 -11.91 9.61 -47.09
C ALA A 172 -11.77 8.15 -46.59
N VAL A 173 -11.06 7.31 -47.36
CA VAL A 173 -10.81 5.91 -46.96
C VAL A 173 -9.97 5.83 -45.68
N ILE A 174 -8.97 6.70 -45.52
CA ILE A 174 -8.14 6.77 -44.32
C ILE A 174 -8.96 7.17 -43.09
N VAL A 175 -9.81 8.19 -43.23
CA VAL A 175 -10.71 8.65 -42.15
C VAL A 175 -11.66 7.54 -41.73
N ASP A 176 -12.35 6.92 -42.68
CA ASP A 176 -13.30 5.84 -42.40
C ASP A 176 -12.59 4.64 -41.74
N PHE A 177 -11.39 4.29 -42.21
CA PHE A 177 -10.59 3.24 -41.61
C PHE A 177 -10.19 3.59 -40.17
N ALA A 178 -9.67 4.79 -39.92
CA ALA A 178 -9.24 5.20 -38.58
C ALA A 178 -10.42 5.24 -37.59
N LEU A 179 -11.55 5.81 -37.98
CA LEU A 179 -12.75 5.88 -37.15
C LEU A 179 -13.38 4.49 -36.90
N SER A 180 -13.32 3.57 -37.88
CA SER A 180 -13.81 2.19 -37.67
C SER A 180 -13.09 1.45 -36.55
N ARG A 181 -11.84 1.85 -36.26
CA ARG A 181 -11.00 1.27 -35.19
C ARG A 181 -11.19 1.92 -33.84
N ALA A 182 -11.84 3.09 -33.77
CA ALA A 182 -12.08 3.80 -32.52
C ALA A 182 -12.86 2.93 -31.52
N SER A 183 -13.84 2.14 -32.00
CA SER A 183 -14.62 1.23 -31.15
C SER A 183 -13.79 0.09 -30.53
N ALA A 184 -12.66 -0.28 -31.12
CA ALA A 184 -11.75 -1.31 -30.60
C ALA A 184 -10.72 -0.75 -29.60
N PHE A 185 -10.49 0.57 -29.61
CA PHE A 185 -9.52 1.23 -28.73
C PHE A 185 -9.79 1.05 -27.23
N PRO A 186 -11.04 1.15 -26.71
CA PRO A 186 -11.32 0.95 -25.30
C PRO A 186 -10.86 -0.41 -24.77
N ARG A 187 -11.05 -1.47 -25.56
CA ARG A 187 -10.61 -2.83 -25.19
C ARG A 187 -9.09 -2.92 -25.16
N PHE A 188 -8.42 -2.39 -26.18
CA PHE A 188 -6.97 -2.34 -26.22
C PHE A 188 -6.40 -1.54 -25.04
N TRP A 189 -7.02 -0.40 -24.71
CA TRP A 189 -6.64 0.46 -23.60
C TRP A 189 -6.74 -0.27 -22.25
N ALA A 190 -7.86 -0.98 -22.01
CA ALA A 190 -8.04 -1.79 -20.81
C ALA A 190 -6.95 -2.86 -20.67
N GLU A 191 -6.69 -3.64 -21.74
CA GLU A 191 -5.64 -4.67 -21.72
C GLU A 191 -4.24 -4.08 -21.43
N ARG A 192 -3.96 -2.87 -21.92
CA ARG A 192 -2.68 -2.19 -21.67
C ARG A 192 -2.55 -1.63 -20.26
N ILE A 193 -3.63 -1.09 -19.70
CA ILE A 193 -3.64 -0.65 -18.30
C ILE A 193 -3.46 -1.86 -17.38
N ASP A 194 -4.17 -2.96 -17.62
CA ASP A 194 -4.05 -4.16 -16.80
C ASP A 194 -2.61 -4.67 -16.79
N ALA A 195 -1.98 -4.78 -17.96
CA ALA A 195 -0.57 -5.17 -18.06
C ALA A 195 0.38 -4.17 -17.39
N PHE A 196 0.08 -2.88 -17.43
CA PHE A 196 0.89 -1.85 -16.77
C PHE A 196 0.74 -1.87 -15.24
N LEU A 197 -0.46 -2.17 -14.73
CA LEU A 197 -0.75 -2.21 -13.30
C LEU A 197 -0.38 -3.54 -12.63
N ASP A 198 -0.22 -4.61 -13.40
CA ASP A 198 0.12 -5.95 -12.91
C ASP A 198 1.36 -5.98 -11.98
N PRO A 199 2.50 -5.32 -12.28
CA PRO A 199 3.67 -5.26 -11.40
C PRO A 199 3.40 -4.52 -10.07
N TYR A 200 2.52 -3.51 -10.08
CA TYR A 200 2.14 -2.76 -8.89
C TYR A 200 1.25 -3.58 -7.96
N SER A 201 0.43 -4.47 -8.52
CA SER A 201 -0.42 -5.38 -7.74
C SER A 201 0.34 -6.53 -7.09
N THR A 202 1.44 -6.96 -7.72
CA THR A 202 2.25 -8.12 -7.29
C THR A 202 3.42 -7.74 -6.37
N GLY A 203 3.64 -6.45 -6.11
CA GLY A 203 4.76 -5.97 -5.30
C GLY A 203 6.11 -5.96 -6.02
N ALA A 204 6.14 -6.31 -7.31
CA ALA A 204 7.35 -6.38 -8.15
C ALA A 204 7.61 -5.08 -8.94
N TRP A 205 7.04 -3.95 -8.50
CA TRP A 205 7.10 -2.66 -9.19
C TRP A 205 8.42 -1.90 -9.00
N TRP A 206 9.20 -2.24 -7.96
CA TRP A 206 10.51 -1.63 -7.72
C TRP A 206 11.63 -2.48 -8.35
N THR A 207 11.83 -2.29 -9.65
CA THR A 207 12.92 -2.92 -10.41
C THR A 207 14.14 -1.99 -10.48
N GLU A 208 15.32 -2.53 -10.80
CA GLU A 208 16.53 -1.71 -11.05
C GLU A 208 16.29 -0.67 -12.15
N ASP A 209 15.52 -1.00 -13.18
CA ASP A 209 15.15 -0.07 -14.25
C ASP A 209 14.31 1.10 -13.73
N MET A 210 13.36 0.81 -12.83
CA MET A 210 12.52 1.82 -12.21
C MET A 210 13.30 2.69 -11.23
N GLU A 211 14.22 2.09 -10.47
CA GLU A 211 15.15 2.82 -9.59
C GLU A 211 16.06 3.76 -10.41
N ASN A 212 16.57 3.30 -11.55
CA ASN A 212 17.38 4.10 -12.46
C ASN A 212 16.58 5.24 -13.11
N ALA A 213 15.32 5.00 -13.48
CA ALA A 213 14.42 6.03 -13.98
C ALA A 213 14.06 7.06 -12.90
N TRP A 214 13.83 6.60 -11.67
CA TRP A 214 13.53 7.45 -10.52
C TRP A 214 14.71 8.34 -10.14
N LYS A 215 15.93 7.80 -10.14
CA LYS A 215 17.16 8.57 -9.94
C LYS A 215 17.30 9.69 -10.96
N LYS A 216 17.03 9.41 -12.26
CA LYS A 216 17.04 10.42 -13.33
C LYS A 216 15.98 11.50 -13.12
N TYR A 217 14.78 11.13 -12.67
CA TYR A 217 13.72 12.09 -12.36
C TYR A 217 14.11 13.02 -11.20
N GLN A 218 14.65 12.48 -10.12
CA GLN A 218 15.15 13.29 -8.99
C GLN A 218 16.27 14.25 -9.40
N THR A 219 17.10 13.89 -10.37
CA THR A 219 18.16 14.80 -10.88
C THR A 219 17.61 15.91 -11.76
N GLN A 220 16.42 15.75 -12.36
CA GLN A 220 15.77 16.78 -13.17
C GLN A 220 15.05 17.85 -12.33
N ASP A 221 14.47 17.48 -11.19
CA ASP A 221 13.84 18.44 -10.25
C ASP A 221 14.88 19.27 -9.47
N GLU A 222 16.17 18.92 -9.54
CA GLU A 222 17.29 19.67 -8.93
C GLU A 222 17.93 20.73 -9.83
N GLU A 223 17.52 20.88 -11.11
CA GLU A 223 17.93 22.05 -11.91
C GLU A 223 17.08 23.27 -11.50
N PRO A 224 17.64 24.27 -10.79
CA PRO A 224 16.90 25.49 -10.50
C PRO A 224 16.58 26.19 -11.82
N VAL A 225 15.30 26.51 -12.02
CA VAL A 225 14.86 27.48 -13.02
C VAL A 225 15.43 28.86 -12.60
N THR A 226 16.72 29.10 -12.87
CA THR A 226 17.28 30.45 -12.96
C THR A 226 16.95 30.98 -14.35
N GLY A 227 15.67 31.27 -14.57
CA GLY A 227 15.22 32.08 -15.69
C GLY A 227 15.27 33.53 -15.27
N GLU A 228 16.32 34.24 -15.71
CA GLU A 228 16.42 35.69 -15.62
C GLU A 228 15.13 36.33 -16.12
N MET A 229 14.43 37.05 -15.24
CA MET A 229 13.37 37.97 -15.65
C MET A 229 14.04 39.16 -16.35
N GLU A 230 14.26 39.04 -17.66
CA GLU A 230 14.54 40.20 -18.50
C GLU A 230 13.34 41.16 -18.42
N ALA A 231 13.53 42.26 -17.70
CA ALA A 231 12.62 43.39 -17.70
C ALA A 231 12.63 44.03 -19.10
N GLY A 232 11.69 43.59 -19.95
CA GLY A 232 11.43 44.20 -21.24
C GLY A 232 10.82 45.59 -21.09
N ASN A 233 11.58 46.59 -21.55
CA ASN A 233 11.18 47.98 -21.75
C ASN A 233 9.81 48.09 -22.45
N VAL A 234 8.91 48.85 -21.84
CA VAL A 234 7.74 49.42 -22.52
C VAL A 234 8.22 50.66 -23.28
N ALA A 235 8.15 50.59 -24.61
CA ALA A 235 8.20 51.75 -25.50
C ALA A 235 6.78 52.07 -25.98
#